data_AF-A0A383F6F9-F1
#
_entry.id   AF-A0A383F6F9-F1
#
_cell.length_a   1.000
_cell.length_b   1.000
_cell.length_c   1.000
_cell.angle_alpha   90.00
_cell.angle_beta   90.00
_cell.angle_gamma   90.00
#
_symmetry.space_group_name_H-M   'P 1'
#
loop_
_entity.id
_entity.type
_entity.pdbx_description
1 polymer ?
#
loop_
_entity_poly.entity_id
_entity_poly.type
_entity_poly.pdbx_seq_one_letter_code
_entity_poly.pdbx_strand_id
1 'polypeptide(L)'
;VILVDNGSTDNTYEMLRDMLNGQQHFIKVVRVKSNIGYGHGIMSGVNCASGEVIAWTHADLQTDPIDVIVAYQTFINHPQYPHCIMKGRRVGRNFFDAMFTAGMS
;
A
#
# COMPACT_ATOMS: atom_id res chain seq x y z
N VAL A 1 5.40 -4.42 -8.78
CA VAL A 1 5.36 -3.64 -7.52
C VAL A 1 5.61 -2.18 -7.84
N ILE A 2 4.91 -1.25 -7.19
CA ILE A 2 5.12 0.19 -7.39
C ILE A 2 5.50 0.79 -6.04
N LEU A 3 6.67 1.40 -5.97
CA LEU A 3 7.13 2.17 -4.82
C LEU A 3 6.79 3.63 -5.08
N VAL A 4 6.02 4.25 -4.18
CA VAL A 4 5.67 5.66 -4.29
C VAL A 4 6.47 6.45 -3.25
N ASP A 5 7.37 7.28 -3.72
CA ASP A 5 7.97 8.33 -2.90
C ASP A 5 7.00 9.53 -2.87
N ASN A 6 6.33 9.74 -1.73
CA ASN A 6 5.29 10.75 -1.57
C ASN A 6 5.83 12.10 -1.10
N GLY A 7 6.81 12.65 -1.83
CA GLY A 7 7.38 13.97 -1.53
C GLY A 7 8.39 13.97 -0.40
N SER A 8 9.22 12.93 -0.29
CA SER A 8 10.37 12.94 0.60
C SER A 8 11.32 14.11 0.29
N THR A 9 11.87 14.70 1.35
CA THR A 9 12.81 15.84 1.29
C THR A 9 14.27 15.41 1.45
N ASP A 10 14.52 14.12 1.63
CA ASP A 10 15.83 13.51 1.69
C ASP A 10 16.17 12.82 0.36
N ASN A 11 17.21 11.98 0.36
CA ASN A 11 17.68 11.28 -0.83
C ASN A 11 16.92 9.97 -1.13
N THR A 12 15.71 9.78 -0.58
CA THR A 12 14.95 8.52 -0.73
C THR A 12 14.76 8.14 -2.20
N TYR A 13 14.34 9.07 -3.06
CA TYR A 13 14.09 8.79 -4.47
C TYR A 13 15.36 8.33 -5.20
N GLU A 14 16.46 9.05 -4.97
CA GLU A 14 17.75 8.79 -5.58
C GLU A 14 18.27 7.42 -5.15
N MET A 15 18.18 7.09 -3.86
CA MET A 15 18.53 5.77 -3.34
C MET A 15 17.68 4.65 -3.95
N LEU A 16 16.36 4.84 -4.03
CA LEU A 16 15.46 3.85 -4.63
C LEU A 16 15.80 3.61 -6.11
N ARG A 17 16.07 4.67 -6.86
CA ARG A 17 16.45 4.58 -8.27
C ARG A 17 17.78 3.83 -8.43
N ASP A 18 18.77 4.12 -7.59
CA ASP A 18 20.09 3.50 -7.67
C ASP A 18 20.06 2.02 -7.27
N MET A 19 19.30 1.66 -6.23
CA MET A 19 19.10 0.26 -5.82
C MET A 19 18.41 -0.58 -6.89
N LEU A 20 17.57 0.03 -7.73
CA LEU A 20 16.77 -0.66 -8.74
C LEU A 20 17.39 -0.64 -10.14
N ASN A 21 18.50 0.08 -10.33
CA ASN A 21 19.23 0.17 -11.60
C ASN A 21 19.88 -1.19 -11.96
N GLY A 22 19.10 -2.07 -12.60
CA GLY A 22 19.60 -3.26 -13.29
C GLY A 22 19.20 -4.62 -12.72
N GLN A 23 18.37 -4.69 -11.67
CA GLN A 23 18.09 -5.98 -11.01
C GLN A 23 16.59 -6.35 -10.90
N GLN A 24 15.67 -5.40 -11.04
CA GLN A 24 14.26 -5.64 -10.69
C GLN A 24 13.28 -4.99 -11.67
N HIS A 25 13.17 -5.54 -12.88
CA HIS A 25 12.28 -5.05 -13.95
C HIS A 25 10.79 -5.01 -13.57
N PHE A 26 10.39 -5.74 -12.54
CA PHE A 26 9.00 -5.78 -12.05
C PHE A 26 8.68 -4.68 -11.02
N ILE A 27 9.67 -3.87 -10.62
CA ILE A 27 9.50 -2.77 -9.67
C ILE A 27 9.60 -1.44 -10.40
N LYS A 28 8.63 -0.55 -10.14
CA LYS A 28 8.62 0.83 -10.63
C LYS A 28 8.71 1.79 -9.44
N VAL A 29 9.39 2.91 -9.62
CA VAL A 29 9.41 4.02 -8.65
C VAL A 29 8.64 5.18 -9.22
N VAL A 30 7.71 5.72 -8.43
CA VAL A 30 6.93 6.92 -8.73
C VAL A 30 7.32 8.01 -7.73
N ARG A 31 7.75 9.17 -8.23
CA ARG A 31 8.07 10.33 -7.40
C ARG A 31 6.94 11.34 -7.44
N VAL A 32 6.36 11.62 -6.28
CA VAL A 32 5.52 12.79 -6.06
C VAL A 32 6.41 13.93 -5.60
N LYS A 33 6.34 15.10 -6.26
CA LYS A 33 7.24 16.23 -5.96
C LYS A 33 6.97 16.91 -4.62
N SER A 34 5.72 16.95 -4.19
CA SER A 34 5.28 17.61 -2.96
C SER A 34 4.23 16.76 -2.26
N ASN A 35 4.40 16.54 -0.95
CA ASN A 35 3.44 15.79 -0.16
C ASN A 35 2.18 16.64 0.08
N ILE A 36 1.13 16.38 -0.70
CA ILE A 36 -0.18 17.04 -0.57
C ILE A 36 -1.23 16.15 0.12
N GLY A 37 -0.78 15.07 0.77
CA GLY A 37 -1.64 14.16 1.54
C GLY A 37 -1.49 12.69 1.14
N TYR A 38 -1.86 11.82 2.08
CA TYR A 38 -1.72 10.36 1.95
C TYR A 38 -2.50 9.79 0.75
N GLY A 39 -3.74 10.25 0.54
CA GLY A 39 -4.57 9.81 -0.58
C GLY A 39 -3.93 10.13 -1.94
N HIS A 40 -3.30 11.29 -2.09
CA HIS A 40 -2.59 11.64 -3.33
C HIS A 40 -1.41 10.70 -3.59
N GLY A 41 -0.66 10.36 -2.54
CA GLY A 41 0.41 9.35 -2.63
C GLY A 41 -0.11 8.00 -3.12
N ILE A 42 -1.18 7.47 -2.51
CA ILE A 42 -1.80 6.20 -2.96
C ILE A 42 -2.24 6.31 -4.43
N MET A 43 -3.00 7.35 -4.77
CA MET A 43 -3.57 7.50 -6.11
C MET A 43 -2.50 7.67 -7.18
N SER A 44 -1.35 8.27 -6.86
CA SER A 44 -0.20 8.35 -7.76
C SER A 44 0.32 6.95 -8.13
N GLY A 45 0.36 6.02 -7.18
CA GLY A 45 0.71 4.62 -7.44
C GLY A 45 -0.37 3.89 -8.23
N VAL A 46 -1.65 4.06 -7.86
CA VAL A 46 -2.82 3.46 -8.52
C VAL A 46 -2.88 3.85 -10.00
N ASN A 47 -2.65 5.13 -10.32
CA ASN A 47 -2.67 5.62 -11.71
C ASN A 47 -1.54 5.04 -12.57
N CYS A 48 -0.46 4.54 -11.96
CA CYS A 48 0.63 3.86 -12.65
C CYS A 48 0.49 2.33 -12.65
N ALA A 49 -0.49 1.78 -11.92
CA ALA A 49 -0.74 0.36 -11.85
C ALA A 49 -1.39 -0.14 -13.14
N SER A 50 -1.08 -1.39 -13.51
CA SER A 50 -1.57 -2.05 -14.72
C SER A 50 -2.20 -3.40 -14.42
N GLY A 51 -2.33 -3.78 -13.16
CA GLY A 51 -2.93 -5.05 -12.74
C GLY A 51 -4.44 -4.93 -12.61
N GLU A 52 -5.14 -6.05 -12.79
CA GLU A 52 -6.60 -6.13 -12.60
C GLU A 52 -6.99 -6.04 -11.12
N VAL A 53 -6.09 -6.45 -10.24
CA VAL A 53 -6.22 -6.31 -8.78
C VAL A 53 -5.20 -5.30 -8.29
N ILE A 54 -5.67 -4.36 -7.48
CA ILE A 54 -4.84 -3.33 -6.85
C ILE A 54 -4.81 -3.59 -5.35
N ALA A 55 -3.61 -3.67 -4.81
CA ALA A 55 -3.36 -3.72 -3.38
C ALA A 55 -2.18 -2.82 -3.03
N TRP A 56 -2.19 -2.25 -1.84
CA TRP A 56 -1.10 -1.43 -1.33
C TRP A 56 -0.93 -1.69 0.17
N THR A 57 0.28 -1.43 0.65
CA THR A 57 0.66 -1.51 2.07
C THR A 57 1.61 -0.35 2.39
N HIS A 58 1.75 -0.03 3.67
CA HIS A 58 2.67 1.00 4.13
C HIS A 58 4.13 0.51 4.07
N ALA A 59 5.08 1.44 3.91
CA ALA A 59 6.51 1.14 3.82
C ALA A 59 7.21 0.99 5.19
N ASP A 60 6.47 1.18 6.29
CA ASP A 60 6.98 1.19 7.66
C ASP A 60 6.88 -0.16 8.38
N LEU A 61 6.42 -1.20 7.67
CA LEU A 61 6.19 -2.55 8.22
C LEU A 61 5.21 -2.58 9.39
N GLN A 62 4.37 -1.55 9.57
CA GLN A 62 3.30 -1.58 10.56
C GLN A 62 2.28 -2.71 10.24
N THR A 63 2.19 -3.07 8.96
CA THR A 63 1.49 -4.24 8.45
C THR A 63 2.49 -5.12 7.70
N ASP A 64 2.40 -6.44 7.89
CA ASP A 64 3.27 -7.39 7.20
C ASP A 64 2.93 -7.35 5.69
N PRO A 65 3.92 -7.14 4.79
CA PRO A 65 3.68 -7.22 3.34
C PRO A 65 3.02 -8.54 2.89
N ILE A 66 3.17 -9.63 3.64
CA ILE A 66 2.51 -10.92 3.40
C ILE A 66 0.98 -10.79 3.48
N ASP A 67 0.43 -9.85 4.25
CA ASP A 67 -1.01 -9.64 4.36
C ASP A 67 -1.66 -9.35 2.98
N VAL A 68 -0.94 -8.67 2.08
CA VAL A 68 -1.39 -8.43 0.71
C VAL A 68 -1.51 -9.73 -0.08
N ILE A 69 -0.56 -10.65 0.11
CA ILE A 69 -0.56 -11.95 -0.56
C ILE A 69 -1.71 -12.83 -0.03
N VAL A 70 -1.94 -12.82 1.29
CA VAL A 70 -3.06 -13.53 1.92
C VAL A 70 -4.41 -12.98 1.44
N ALA A 71 -4.54 -11.65 1.35
CA ALA A 71 -5.75 -11.03 0.81
C ALA A 71 -5.99 -11.44 -0.64
N TYR A 72 -4.95 -11.41 -1.50
CA TYR A 72 -5.06 -11.86 -2.89
C TYR A 72 -5.45 -13.34 -3.00
N GLN A 73 -4.84 -14.22 -2.19
CA GLN A 73 -5.18 -15.64 -2.16
C GLN A 73 -6.65 -15.86 -1.75
N THR A 74 -7.14 -15.06 -0.81
CA THR A 74 -8.54 -15.10 -0.38
C THR A 74 -9.48 -14.66 -1.51
N PHE A 75 -9.13 -13.59 -2.24
CA PHE A 75 -9.89 -13.11 -3.39
C PHE A 75 -10.03 -14.18 -4.49
N ILE A 76 -8.93 -14.82 -4.91
CA ILE A 76 -8.99 -15.84 -5.97
C ILE A 76 -9.76 -17.10 -5.55
N ASN A 77 -9.83 -17.40 -4.26
CA ASN A 77 -10.61 -18.51 -3.72
C ASN A 77 -12.13 -18.20 -3.61
N HIS A 78 -12.54 -16.95 -3.85
CA HIS A 78 -13.93 -16.51 -3.78
C HIS A 78 -14.37 -15.83 -5.10
N PRO A 79 -14.43 -16.58 -6.22
CA PRO A 79 -14.76 -16.03 -7.53
C PRO A 79 -16.17 -15.43 -7.63
N GLN A 80 -17.06 -15.74 -6.67
CA GLN A 80 -18.39 -15.13 -6.56
C GLN A 80 -18.37 -13.63 -6.22
N TYR A 81 -17.23 -13.08 -5.82
CA TYR A 81 -17.05 -11.65 -5.50
C TYR A 81 -16.03 -10.99 -6.43
N PRO A 82 -16.30 -10.86 -7.74
CA PRO A 82 -15.33 -10.34 -8.72
C PRO A 82 -14.99 -8.85 -8.50
N HIS A 83 -15.89 -8.11 -7.85
CA HIS A 83 -15.71 -6.70 -7.50
C HIS A 83 -15.87 -6.55 -5.99
N CYS A 84 -14.78 -6.73 -5.26
CA CYS A 84 -14.75 -6.60 -3.81
C CYS A 84 -13.64 -5.65 -3.35
N ILE A 85 -13.84 -5.05 -2.19
CA ILE A 85 -12.80 -4.32 -1.48
C ILE A 85 -12.46 -5.14 -0.24
N MET A 86 -11.20 -5.56 -0.15
CA MET A 86 -10.66 -6.20 1.05
C MET A 86 -9.94 -5.16 1.89
N LYS A 87 -10.27 -5.09 3.18
CA LYS A 87 -9.67 -4.16 4.13
C LYS A 87 -9.04 -4.93 5.28
N GLY A 88 -7.79 -4.59 5.60
CA GLY A 88 -7.12 -5.10 6.79
C GLY A 88 -7.85 -4.69 8.08
N ARG A 89 -7.95 -5.61 9.03
CA ARG A 89 -8.51 -5.34 10.36
C ARG A 89 -7.36 -5.12 11.35
N ARG A 90 -7.25 -3.92 11.90
CA ARG A 90 -6.28 -3.64 12.97
C ARG A 90 -6.65 -4.39 14.25
N VAL A 91 -5.79 -5.32 14.66
CA VAL A 91 -5.89 -6.14 15.87
C VAL A 91 -4.92 -5.66 16.96
N GLY A 92 -5.05 -6.19 18.19
CA GLY A 92 -4.12 -5.87 19.29
C GLY A 92 -4.32 -4.50 19.95
N ARG A 93 -5.51 -3.89 19.83
CA ARG A 93 -5.84 -2.64 20.53
C ARG A 93 -6.25 -2.90 21.97
N ASN A 94 -5.87 -1.99 22.87
CA ASN A 94 -6.38 -1.99 24.22
C ASN A 94 -7.92 -1.85 24.22
N PHE A 95 -8.57 -2.47 25.19
CA PHE A 95 -10.03 -2.51 25.28
C PHE A 95 -10.67 -1.12 25.21
N PHE A 96 -10.10 -0.13 25.92
CA PHE A 96 -10.57 1.26 25.89
C PHE A 96 -10.48 1.90 24.51
N ASP A 97 -9.39 1.68 23.77
CA ASP A 97 -9.22 2.24 22.41
C ASP A 97 -10.21 1.61 21.43
N ALA A 98 -10.53 0.33 21.60
CA ALA A 98 -11.51 -0.37 20.79
C ALA A 98 -12.92 0.20 21.01
N MET A 99 -13.31 0.41 22.27
CA MET A 99 -14.60 1.01 22.65
C MET A 99 -14.73 2.45 22.15
N PHE A 100 -13.69 3.27 22.33
CA PHE A 100 -13.69 4.66 21.87
C PHE A 100 -13.84 4.76 20.35
N THR A 101 -13.13 3.92 19.59
CA THR A 101 -13.23 3.90 18.13
C THR A 101 -14.63 3.48 17.66
N ALA A 102 -15.26 2.51 18.35
CA ALA A 102 -16.60 2.06 18.01
C ALA A 102 -17.66 3.15 18.17
N GLY A 103 -17.47 4.09 19.11
CA GLY A 103 -18.35 5.25 19.31
C GLY A 103 -18.14 6.40 18.33
N MET A 104 -17.08 6.38 17.51
CA MET A 104 -16.80 7.40 16.48
C MET A 104 -17.22 6.98 15.06
N SER A 105 -17.85 5.82 14.91
CA SER A 105 -18.30 5.29 13.61
C SER A 105 -19.79 5.50 13.39
#